data_AF-A0A0G0YTP4-F1
#
_entry.id   AF-A0A0G0YTP4-F1
#
_cell.length_a   1.000
_cell.length_b   1.000
_cell.length_c   1.000
_cell.angle_alpha   90.00
_cell.angle_beta   90.00
_cell.angle_gamma   90.00
#
_symmetry.space_group_name_H-M   'P 1'
#
loop_
_entity.id
_entity.type
_entity.pdbx_description
1 polymer ?
#
loop_
_entity_poly.entity_id
_entity_poly.type
_entity_poly.pdbx_seq_one_letter_code
_entity_poly.pdbx_strand_id
1 'polypeptide(L)' 'MWGALAPDARESDPWYGFHRFKAGYGPIHVEYVGTYDLILKPSLYNTLNIADKMRWMFLRMRG' A
#
# COMPACT_ATOMS: atom_id res chain seq x y z
N MET A 1 -8.12 2.56 -7.19
CA MET A 1 -8.06 1.08 -6.94
C MET A 1 -6.67 0.70 -6.45
N TRP A 2 -6.52 -0.45 -5.79
CA TRP A 2 -5.17 -0.96 -5.44
C TRP A 2 -4.28 -1.04 -6.69
N GLY A 3 -3.01 -0.63 -6.54
CA GLY A 3 -2.02 -0.55 -7.62
C GLY A 3 -2.31 0.48 -8.72
N ALA A 4 -3.25 1.42 -8.53
CA ALA A 4 -3.36 2.61 -9.35
C ALA A 4 -2.45 3.69 -8.76
N LEU A 5 -1.20 3.75 -9.26
CA LEU A 5 -0.23 4.78 -8.87
C LEU A 5 -0.71 6.19 -9.24
N ALA A 6 -0.10 7.19 -8.62
CA ALA A 6 -0.32 8.60 -8.93
C ALA A 6 0.00 8.93 -10.40
N PRO A 7 -0.52 10.02 -10.97
CA PRO A 7 -0.30 10.39 -12.37
C PRO A 7 1.18 10.57 -12.76
N ASP A 8 2.05 10.86 -11.79
CA ASP A 8 3.49 11.06 -11.92
C ASP A 8 4.32 9.79 -11.58
N ALA A 9 3.68 8.61 -11.60
CA ALA A 9 4.31 7.33 -11.30
C ALA A 9 5.57 7.08 -12.15
N ARG A 10 6.66 6.72 -11.47
CA ARG A 10 7.94 6.37 -12.13
C ARG A 10 7.87 4.95 -12.68
N GLU A 11 8.49 4.71 -13.83
CA GLU A 11 8.47 3.38 -14.46
C GLU A 11 9.18 2.30 -13.66
N SER A 12 10.10 2.69 -12.78
CA SER A 12 10.80 1.80 -11.86
C SER A 12 9.94 1.31 -10.69
N ASP A 13 8.71 1.81 -10.53
CA ASP A 13 7.82 1.36 -9.47
C ASP A 13 7.36 -0.10 -9.71
N PRO A 14 7.42 -0.99 -8.70
CA PRO A 14 6.98 -2.38 -8.84
C PRO A 14 5.55 -2.55 -9.38
N TRP A 15 4.69 -1.55 -9.20
CA TRP A 15 3.28 -1.56 -9.62
C TRP A 15 3.04 -0.83 -10.94
N TYR A 16 4.07 -0.30 -11.61
CA TYR A 16 3.91 0.50 -12.82
C TYR A 16 3.22 -0.27 -13.96
N GLY A 17 3.56 -1.55 -14.14
CA GLY A 17 2.90 -2.39 -15.15
C GLY A 17 1.39 -2.50 -14.94
N PHE A 18 0.95 -2.61 -13.69
CA PHE A 18 -0.47 -2.68 -13.35
C PHE A 18 -1.17 -1.32 -13.47
N HIS A 19 -0.48 -0.23 -13.13
CA HIS A 19 -0.96 1.13 -13.39
C HIS A 19 -1.17 1.37 -14.89
N ARG A 20 -0.18 1.05 -15.75
CA ARG A 20 -0.28 1.19 -17.21
C ARG A 20 -1.38 0.35 -17.82
N PHE A 21 -1.53 -0.90 -17.38
CA PHE A 21 -2.61 -1.78 -17.82
C PHE A 21 -3.98 -1.13 -17.61
N LYS A 22 -4.23 -0.58 -16.41
CA LYS A 22 -5.51 0.10 -16.09
C LYS A 22 -5.69 1.41 -16.83
N ALA A 23 -4.63 2.21 -16.97
CA ALA A 23 -4.67 3.49 -17.68
C ALA A 23 -5.08 3.33 -19.16
N GLY A 24 -4.74 2.19 -19.78
CA GLY A 24 -5.12 1.87 -21.16
C GLY A 24 -6.63 1.80 -21.44
N TYR A 25 -7.47 1.68 -20.41
CA TYR A 25 -8.94 1.61 -20.56
C TYR A 25 -9.64 2.99 -20.51
N GLY A 26 -8.88 4.10 -20.53
CA GLY A 26 -9.43 5.45 -20.40
C GLY A 26 -10.13 5.75 -19.05
N PRO A 27 -9.60 5.32 -17.88
CA PRO A 27 -10.25 5.55 -16.59
C PRO A 27 -10.11 7.02 -16.15
N ILE A 28 -10.95 7.42 -15.20
CA ILE A 28 -10.77 8.64 -14.42
C ILE A 28 -9.99 8.30 -13.14
N HIS A 29 -8.96 9.07 -12.82
CA HIS A 29 -8.24 8.90 -11.55
C HIS A 29 -9.09 9.44 -10.40
N VAL A 30 -9.37 8.58 -9.42
CA VAL A 30 -10.13 8.93 -8.21
C VAL A 30 -9.30 8.51 -7.00
N GLU A 31 -8.89 9.51 -6.22
CA GLU A 31 -8.22 9.31 -4.95
C GLU A 31 -9.26 9.27 -3.83
N TYR A 32 -9.19 8.21 -3.01
CA TYR A 32 -10.03 8.08 -1.82
C TYR A 32 -9.28 8.63 -0.61
N VAL A 33 -10.01 9.01 0.44
CA VAL A 33 -9.49 9.57 1.70
C VAL A 33 -8.54 8.67 2.50
N GLY A 34 -8.18 7.49 1.98
CA GLY A 34 -7.35 6.50 2.66
C GLY A 34 -8.14 5.59 3.59
N THR A 35 -7.41 4.92 4.49
CA THR A 35 -7.97 3.99 5.47
C THR A 35 -7.82 4.56 6.87
N TYR A 36 -8.87 4.43 7.68
CA TYR A 36 -8.88 4.88 9.07
C TYR A 36 -9.26 3.72 9.98
N ASP A 37 -8.48 3.52 11.03
CA ASP A 37 -8.71 2.46 12.02
C ASP A 37 -9.42 3.04 13.25
N LEU A 38 -10.56 2.45 13.64
CA LEU A 38 -11.18 2.69 14.93
C LEU A 38 -10.55 1.80 15.99
N ILE A 39 -9.65 2.35 16.80
CA ILE A 39 -8.90 1.58 17.80
C ILE A 39 -9.72 1.40 19.07
N LEU A 40 -10.28 0.20 19.27
CA LEU A 40 -11.05 -0.14 20.48
C LEU A 40 -10.16 -0.58 21.66
N LYS A 41 -8.99 -1.15 21.37
CA LYS A 41 -8.06 -1.70 22.38
C LYS A 41 -6.62 -1.29 22.05
N PRO A 42 -6.13 -0.16 22.58
CA PRO A 42 -4.82 0.40 22.21
C PRO A 42 -3.66 -0.57 22.45
N SER A 43 -3.66 -1.29 23.57
CA SER A 43 -2.58 -2.23 23.90
C SER A 43 -2.44 -3.36 22.89
N LEU A 44 -3.56 -3.96 22.46
CA LEU A 44 -3.53 -5.05 21.48
C LEU A 44 -3.13 -4.53 20.09
N TYR A 45 -3.69 -3.38 19.68
CA TYR A 45 -3.37 -2.75 18.40
C TYR A 45 -1.89 -2.43 18.28
N ASN A 46 -1.30 -1.84 19.32
CA ASN A 46 0.13 -1.50 19.33
C ASN A 46 1.02 -2.74 19.30
N THR A 47 0.70 -3.78 20.07
CA THR A 47 1.45 -5.05 20.04
C THR A 47 1.43 -5.70 18.66
N LEU A 48 0.26 -5.73 18.02
CA LEU A 48 0.12 -6.32 16.68
C LEU A 48 0.93 -5.54 15.63
N ASN A 49 0.88 -4.20 15.69
CA ASN A 49 1.68 -3.35 14.80
C ASN A 49 3.19 -3.48 15.03
N ILE A 50 3.64 -3.67 16.27
CA ILE A 50 5.06 -3.92 16.56
C ILE A 50 5.48 -5.28 15.99
N ALA A 51 4.68 -6.32 16.21
CA ALA A 51 4.95 -7.66 15.69
C ALA A 51 5.03 -7.68 14.16
N ASP A 52 4.12 -6.97 13.48
CA ASP A 52 4.14 -6.86 12.02
C ASP A 52 5.39 -6.13 11.50
N LYS A 53 5.77 -5.00 12.13
CA LYS A 53 7.02 -4.30 11.80
C LYS A 53 8.25 -5.20 11.98
N MET A 54 8.32 -5.95 13.08
CA MET A 54 9.42 -6.90 13.33
C MET A 54 9.44 -8.02 12.28
N ARG A 55 8.28 -8.56 11.91
CA ARG A 55 8.15 -9.56 10.84
C ARG A 55 8.72 -9.04 9.52
N TRP A 56 8.31 -7.84 9.08
CA TRP A 56 8.80 -7.28 7.82
C TRP A 56 10.28 -6.94 7.85
N MET A 57 10.79 -6.45 8.98
CA MET A 57 12.23 -6.24 9.17
C MET A 57 12.99 -7.57 9.01
N PHE A 58 12.53 -8.63 9.66
CA PHE A 58 13.13 -9.97 9.52
C PHE A 58 13.10 -10.50 8.09
N LEU A 59 11.95 -10.40 7.41
CA LEU A 59 11.80 -10.89 6.04
C LEU A 59 12.71 -10.14 5.06
N ARG A 60 12.87 -8.82 5.21
CA ARG A 60 13.76 -8.01 4.37
C ARG A 60 15.25 -8.25 4.61
N MET A 61 15.63 -8.72 5.80
CA MET A 61 17.02 -9.13 6.07
C MET A 61 17.33 -10.51 5.48
N ARG A 62 16.30 -11.28 5.11
CA ARG A 62 16.42 -12.68 4.70
C ARG A 62 16.22 -12.89 3.19
N GLY A 63 15.87 -11.83 2.45
CA GLY A 63 15.76 -11.80 0.98
C GLY A 63 16.73 -10.78 0.42
#